data_AF-A0A7C7ETM7-F1
#
_entry.id   AF-A0A7C7ETM7-F1
#
_cell.length_a   1.000
_cell.length_b   1.000
_cell.length_c   1.000
_cell.angle_alpha   90.00
_cell.angle_beta   90.00
_cell.angle_gamma   90.00
#
_symmetry.space_group_name_H-M   'P 1'
#
loop_
_entity.id
_entity.type
_entity.pdbx_description
1 polymer ?
#
loop_
_entity_poly.entity_id
_entity_poly.type
_entity_poly.pdbx_seq_one_letter_code
_entity_poly.pdbx_strand_id
1 'polypeptide(L)'
;MTDNFFAIINNKVFNTLESRGYTKNKVESDNDNEQAALFTGENDAYTVIYYRDVKHVVLRTCAMTEEGPDNEWKTLATWMFDPATDGEKQAESIGNDFASSLAAPIRKRATPTKKKRKSDDGNADPLFFSKRMVNVFPELKYEIKDEQNGYSPFRGVTFARKFIVPKVNALLSSGNVADIQKMANILSAQYNAGDLDTRSIITMVVLNSIDNEQNEEKLRDKLSEDLVRAWQFGKGFKGKKVKPEKFKPKKKTMAERLAGADGK
;
A
#
# COMPACT_ATOMS: atom_id res chain seq x y z
N MET A 1 21.48 18.00 34.81
CA MET A 1 20.88 19.03 33.94
C MET A 1 20.69 18.39 32.56
N THR A 2 19.87 17.37 32.51
CA THR A 2 19.94 16.30 31.51
C THR A 2 18.50 15.84 31.24
N ASP A 3 18.13 15.78 29.97
CA ASP A 3 16.80 15.45 29.38
C ASP A 3 15.94 16.64 28.88
N ASN A 4 16.46 17.88 28.85
CA ASN A 4 15.74 19.02 28.21
C ASN A 4 15.57 18.83 26.68
N PHE A 5 16.56 18.21 26.02
CA PHE A 5 16.54 18.04 24.56
C PHE A 5 15.36 17.17 24.07
N PHE A 6 15.02 16.11 24.80
CA PHE A 6 13.94 15.21 24.40
C PHE A 6 12.58 15.91 24.51
N ALA A 7 12.40 16.76 25.54
CA ALA A 7 11.23 17.63 25.65
C ALA A 7 11.14 18.62 24.48
N ILE A 8 12.26 19.23 24.07
CA ILE A 8 12.32 20.14 22.90
C ILE A 8 11.83 19.42 21.63
N ILE A 9 12.38 18.25 21.32
CA ILE A 9 12.01 17.45 20.14
C ILE A 9 10.53 17.07 20.19
N ASN A 10 10.08 16.53 21.33
CA ASN A 10 8.70 16.07 21.51
C ASN A 10 7.68 17.20 21.41
N ASN A 11 8.00 18.38 21.92
CA ASN A 11 7.09 19.53 21.86
C ASN A 11 6.92 20.01 20.41
N LYS A 12 7.98 19.99 19.59
CA LYS A 12 7.88 20.31 18.16
C LYS A 12 7.01 19.31 17.40
N VAL A 13 7.22 18.03 17.67
CA VAL A 13 6.41 16.94 17.08
C VAL A 13 4.95 17.05 17.53
N PHE A 14 4.70 17.23 18.83
CA PHE A 14 3.37 17.35 19.39
C PHE A 14 2.60 18.54 18.83
N ASN A 15 3.18 19.74 18.82
CA ASN A 15 2.51 20.93 18.28
C ASN A 15 2.08 20.76 16.81
N THR A 16 2.83 19.96 16.04
CA THR A 16 2.49 19.64 14.65
C THR A 16 1.31 18.67 14.59
N LEU A 17 1.30 17.64 15.44
CA LEU A 17 0.29 16.59 15.47
C LEU A 17 -1.01 17.02 16.18
N GLU A 18 -0.95 17.91 17.16
CA GLU A 18 -2.11 18.43 17.91
C GLU A 18 -3.10 19.12 16.96
N SER A 19 -2.59 19.92 16.01
CA SER A 19 -3.40 20.54 14.96
C SER A 19 -4.16 19.55 14.05
N ARG A 20 -3.84 18.26 14.15
CA ARG A 20 -4.40 17.15 13.36
C ARG A 20 -5.18 16.15 14.20
N GLY A 21 -5.47 16.48 15.46
CA GLY A 21 -6.30 15.66 16.34
C GLY A 21 -5.58 14.50 17.04
N TYR A 22 -4.25 14.52 17.09
CA TYR A 22 -3.49 13.54 17.86
C TYR A 22 -3.44 13.93 19.33
N THR A 23 -3.39 12.91 20.18
CA THR A 23 -3.23 13.06 21.64
C THR A 23 -1.89 12.49 22.08
N LYS A 24 -1.26 13.15 23.05
CA LYS A 24 0.00 12.70 23.65
C LYS A 24 -0.31 11.75 24.81
N ASN A 25 0.19 10.52 24.73
CA ASN A 25 0.07 9.54 25.80
C ASN A 25 1.36 9.48 26.62
N LYS A 26 1.19 9.23 27.92
CA LYS A 26 2.30 8.86 28.79
C LYS A 26 2.76 7.46 28.40
N VAL A 27 4.06 7.31 28.22
CA VAL A 27 4.72 6.01 28.04
C VAL A 27 5.58 5.80 29.28
N GLU A 28 5.32 4.72 30.01
CA GLU A 28 6.26 4.24 31.03
C GLU A 28 7.35 3.47 30.28
N SER A 29 8.60 3.89 30.44
CA SER A 29 9.72 3.13 29.90
C SER A 29 10.06 2.04 30.92
N ASP A 30 9.92 0.78 30.52
CA ASP A 30 10.34 -0.37 31.34
C ASP A 30 11.88 -0.49 31.45
N ASN A 31 12.62 0.39 30.77
CA ASN A 31 14.08 0.34 30.66
C ASN A 31 14.70 1.73 30.75
N ASP A 32 15.65 1.90 31.68
CA ASP A 32 16.40 3.15 31.89
C ASP A 32 17.22 3.59 30.63
N ASN A 33 17.44 2.67 29.68
CA ASN A 33 18.18 2.92 28.45
C ASN A 33 17.39 3.70 27.37
N GLU A 34 16.07 3.83 27.52
CA GLU A 34 15.21 4.44 26.50
C GLU A 34 14.30 5.52 27.09
N GLN A 35 14.08 6.58 26.30
CA GLN A 35 13.08 7.60 26.59
C GLN A 35 12.11 7.67 25.40
N ALA A 36 10.81 7.48 25.65
CA ALA A 36 9.81 7.42 24.59
C ALA A 36 8.65 8.41 24.82
N ALA A 37 8.07 8.89 23.72
CA ALA A 37 6.83 9.66 23.71
C ALA A 37 5.90 9.11 22.62
N LEU A 38 4.65 8.80 22.99
CA LEU A 38 3.64 8.25 22.10
C LEU A 38 2.58 9.30 21.77
N PHE A 39 2.20 9.35 20.50
CA PHE A 39 1.16 10.21 19.97
C PHE A 39 0.14 9.36 19.19
N THR A 40 -1.11 9.32 19.62
CA THR A 40 -2.15 8.50 18.97
C THR A 40 -3.16 9.37 18.23
N GLY A 41 -3.45 9.01 16.99
CA GLY A 41 -4.53 9.58 16.18
C GLY A 41 -5.64 8.55 15.94
N GLU A 42 -6.52 8.86 14.99
CA GLU A 42 -7.65 7.98 14.64
C GLU A 42 -7.22 6.71 13.89
N ASN A 43 -6.20 6.79 13.03
CA ASN A 43 -5.82 5.70 12.12
C ASN A 43 -4.39 5.18 12.36
N ASP A 44 -3.52 6.01 12.93
CA ASP A 44 -2.10 5.73 13.12
C ASP A 44 -1.60 6.35 14.44
N ALA A 45 -0.46 5.83 14.89
CA ALA A 45 0.26 6.35 16.03
C ALA A 45 1.69 6.70 15.61
N TYR A 46 2.28 7.67 16.29
CA TYR A 46 3.69 8.05 16.16
C TYR A 46 4.39 7.90 17.49
N THR A 47 5.64 7.46 17.45
CA THR A 47 6.51 7.45 18.63
C THR A 47 7.84 8.13 18.32
N VAL A 48 8.32 8.92 19.27
CA VAL A 48 9.68 9.44 19.29
C VAL A 48 10.42 8.71 20.39
N ILE A 49 11.52 8.04 20.05
CA ILE A 49 12.31 7.24 20.99
C ILE A 49 13.75 7.73 20.96
N TYR A 50 14.34 7.97 22.13
CA TYR A 50 15.77 8.16 22.30
C TYR A 50 16.40 6.91 22.91
N TYR A 51 17.37 6.35 22.18
CA TYR A 51 18.20 5.21 22.61
C TYR A 51 19.52 5.75 23.17
N ARG A 52 19.76 5.60 24.47
CA ARG A 52 20.95 6.18 25.16
C ARG A 52 22.26 5.49 24.75
N ASP A 53 22.24 4.17 24.57
CA ASP A 53 23.37 3.33 24.19
C ASP A 53 23.96 3.69 22.82
N VAL A 54 23.10 3.86 21.83
CA VAL A 54 23.51 4.20 20.47
C VAL A 54 23.36 5.69 20.15
N LYS A 55 22.89 6.49 21.11
CA LYS A 55 22.68 7.94 20.99
C LYS A 55 21.83 8.33 19.78
N HIS A 56 20.75 7.59 19.54
CA HIS A 56 19.85 7.81 18.41
C HIS A 56 18.48 8.32 18.86
N VAL A 57 17.98 9.33 18.18
CA VAL A 57 16.57 9.75 18.25
C VAL A 57 15.85 9.23 17.01
N VAL A 58 14.77 8.50 17.20
CA VAL A 58 14.03 7.81 16.14
C VAL A 58 12.57 8.22 16.16
N LEU A 59 12.06 8.63 15.01
CA LEU A 59 10.62 8.81 14.77
C LEU A 59 10.09 7.56 14.07
N ARG A 60 9.05 6.94 14.63
CA ARG A 60 8.36 5.79 14.05
C ARG A 60 6.87 6.01 13.94
N THR A 61 6.22 5.18 13.14
CA THR A 61 4.77 5.13 12.99
C THR A 61 4.27 3.69 12.96
N CYS A 62 3.05 3.46 13.41
CA CYS A 62 2.35 2.18 13.29
C CYS A 62 0.84 2.43 13.13
N ALA A 63 0.05 1.41 12.78
CA ALA A 63 -1.39 1.59 12.63
C ALA A 63 -2.10 1.57 14.00
N MET A 64 -3.29 2.17 14.04
CA MET A 64 -4.22 2.04 15.17
C MET A 64 -5.18 0.88 14.93
N THR A 65 -5.42 0.11 15.97
CA THR A 65 -6.47 -0.91 16.07
C THR A 65 -7.50 -0.49 17.12
N GLU A 66 -8.59 -1.24 17.25
CA GLU A 66 -9.57 -1.03 18.32
C GLU A 66 -8.97 -1.21 19.73
N GLU A 67 -7.87 -1.96 19.84
CA GLU A 67 -7.14 -2.22 21.10
C GLU A 67 -5.96 -1.25 21.33
N GLY A 68 -5.73 -0.29 20.41
CA GLY A 68 -4.61 0.65 20.46
C GLY A 68 -3.59 0.45 19.33
N PRO A 69 -2.36 1.00 19.45
CA PRO A 69 -1.31 0.82 18.45
C PRO A 69 -1.03 -0.67 18.19
N ASP A 70 -0.96 -1.09 16.92
CA ASP A 70 -0.67 -2.48 16.52
C ASP A 70 0.76 -2.94 16.87
N ASN A 71 1.62 -2.01 17.28
CA ASN A 71 3.03 -2.19 17.60
C ASN A 71 3.91 -2.66 16.42
N GLU A 72 3.41 -2.63 15.19
CA GLU A 72 4.20 -2.87 13.97
C GLU A 72 4.95 -1.59 13.55
N TRP A 73 5.88 -1.16 14.41
CA TRP A 73 6.56 0.13 14.26
C TRP A 73 7.48 0.20 13.03
N LYS A 74 7.19 1.13 12.13
CA LYS A 74 8.01 1.50 10.98
C LYS A 74 8.79 2.78 11.26
N THR A 75 10.11 2.75 11.07
CA THR A 75 10.98 3.92 11.19
C THR A 75 10.76 4.91 10.03
N LEU A 76 10.50 6.17 10.37
CA LEU A 76 10.37 7.28 9.43
C LEU A 76 11.67 8.06 9.30
N ALA A 77 12.32 8.35 10.42
CA ALA A 77 13.57 9.08 10.45
C ALA A 77 14.39 8.70 11.69
N THR A 78 15.71 8.73 11.54
CA THR A 78 16.68 8.42 12.58
C THR A 78 17.76 9.49 12.57
N TRP A 79 18.01 10.10 13.71
CA TRP A 79 19.06 11.08 13.93
C TRP A 79 20.00 10.63 15.04
N MET A 80 21.25 11.04 14.96
CA MET A 80 22.19 10.92 16.08
C MET A 80 22.06 12.16 16.95
N PHE A 81 22.07 11.97 18.27
CA PHE A 81 22.08 13.05 19.25
C PHE A 81 22.87 12.60 20.48
N ASP A 82 23.99 13.25 20.72
CA ASP A 82 24.84 13.04 21.88
C ASP A 82 24.67 14.17 22.89
N PRO A 83 23.95 13.97 24.01
CA PRO A 83 23.71 15.02 25.00
C PRO A 83 24.98 15.62 25.63
N ALA A 84 26.14 14.98 25.46
CA ALA A 84 27.42 15.50 25.94
C ALA A 84 28.03 16.57 25.01
N THR A 85 27.71 16.53 23.71
CA THR A 85 28.31 17.40 22.69
C THR A 85 27.29 18.23 21.91
N ASP A 86 26.06 17.74 21.81
CA ASP A 86 24.96 18.38 21.10
C ASP A 86 24.10 19.21 22.05
N GLY A 87 23.75 20.41 21.61
CA GLY A 87 22.98 21.37 22.38
C GLY A 87 21.52 21.48 21.94
N GLU A 88 20.83 22.49 22.48
CA GLU A 88 19.43 22.75 22.19
C GLU A 88 19.16 23.04 20.71
N LYS A 89 20.10 23.68 20.00
CA LYS A 89 19.97 23.96 18.56
C LYS A 89 19.86 22.67 17.72
N GLN A 90 20.65 21.65 18.06
CA GLN A 90 20.57 20.34 17.40
C GLN A 90 19.23 19.67 17.70
N ALA A 91 18.77 19.74 18.96
CA ALA A 91 17.47 19.21 19.36
C ALA A 91 16.32 19.91 18.61
N GLU A 92 16.36 21.24 18.47
CA GLU A 92 15.40 21.99 17.66
C GLU A 92 15.46 21.61 16.19
N SER A 93 16.65 21.43 15.62
CA SER A 93 16.83 21.00 14.24
C SER A 93 16.19 19.63 13.98
N ILE A 94 16.42 18.65 14.87
CA ILE A 94 15.81 17.32 14.79
C ILE A 94 14.29 17.43 14.93
N GLY A 95 13.81 18.19 15.92
CA GLY A 95 12.37 18.42 16.12
C GLY A 95 11.70 19.06 14.91
N ASN A 96 12.35 20.04 14.25
CA ASN A 96 11.86 20.67 13.04
C ASN A 96 11.88 19.74 11.82
N ASP A 97 12.87 18.85 11.70
CA ASP A 97 12.94 17.84 10.64
C ASP A 97 11.81 16.81 10.77
N PHE A 98 11.58 16.31 12.00
CA PHE A 98 10.46 15.44 12.31
C PHE A 98 9.12 16.13 12.06
N ALA A 99 8.95 17.35 12.58
CA ALA A 99 7.76 18.16 12.33
C ALA A 99 7.52 18.38 10.83
N SER A 100 8.56 18.65 10.05
CA SER A 100 8.46 18.82 8.59
C SER A 100 8.07 17.54 7.86
N SER A 101 8.63 16.40 8.31
CA SER A 101 8.31 15.07 7.79
C SER A 101 6.85 14.70 8.04
N LEU A 102 6.31 15.11 9.18
CA LEU A 102 4.90 14.95 9.54
C LEU A 102 4.03 16.01 8.84
N ALA A 103 4.49 17.25 8.72
CA ALA A 103 3.76 18.38 8.15
C ALA A 103 3.50 18.23 6.65
N ALA A 104 4.39 17.57 5.92
CA ALA A 104 4.15 17.24 4.52
C ALA A 104 2.85 16.42 4.40
N PRO A 105 1.89 16.80 3.54
CA PRO A 105 0.86 15.84 3.14
C PRO A 105 1.63 14.64 2.60
N ILE A 106 1.48 13.46 3.22
CA ILE A 106 2.19 12.22 2.89
C ILE A 106 2.48 12.25 1.40
N ARG A 107 3.75 12.55 1.04
CA ARG A 107 4.06 12.84 -0.36
C ARG A 107 3.70 11.58 -1.13
N LYS A 108 2.57 11.63 -1.84
CA LYS A 108 2.27 10.67 -2.91
C LYS A 108 3.54 10.62 -3.73
N ARG A 109 4.26 9.51 -3.68
CA ARG A 109 5.49 9.31 -4.46
C ARG A 109 5.18 9.78 -5.88
N ALA A 110 5.79 10.89 -6.28
CA ALA A 110 5.72 11.35 -7.66
C ALA A 110 6.55 10.36 -8.48
N THR A 111 5.88 9.36 -9.06
CA THR A 111 6.49 8.51 -10.08
C THR A 111 6.19 9.07 -11.47
N PRO A 112 7.13 8.92 -12.41
CA PRO A 112 7.04 9.50 -13.73
C PRO A 112 5.72 9.12 -14.40
N THR A 113 5.03 10.11 -14.96
CA THR A 113 3.88 9.90 -15.84
C THR A 113 4.24 8.86 -16.88
N LYS A 114 3.68 7.64 -16.77
CA LYS A 114 3.72 6.65 -17.84
C LYS A 114 3.21 7.36 -19.08
N LYS A 115 4.06 7.53 -20.10
CA LYS A 115 3.63 7.98 -21.43
C LYS A 115 2.44 7.12 -21.83
N LYS A 116 1.27 7.75 -22.08
CA LYS A 116 0.08 7.10 -22.63
C LYS A 116 0.51 6.23 -23.80
N ARG A 117 0.45 4.91 -23.64
CA ARG A 117 0.53 3.99 -24.76
C ARG A 117 -0.80 4.12 -25.50
N LYS A 118 -0.74 4.49 -26.77
CA LYS A 118 -1.89 4.42 -27.68
C LYS A 118 -2.18 2.94 -27.92
N SER A 119 -3.20 2.40 -27.28
CA SER A 119 -3.89 1.17 -27.67
C SER A 119 -5.01 0.96 -26.66
N ASP A 120 -6.24 1.22 -27.07
CA ASP A 120 -7.49 0.53 -26.66
C ASP A 120 -7.55 -0.10 -25.25
N ASP A 121 -7.04 0.58 -24.22
CA ASP A 121 -7.12 0.15 -22.82
C ASP A 121 -8.35 0.83 -22.23
N GLY A 122 -9.31 0.00 -21.84
CA GLY A 122 -10.53 0.47 -21.21
C GLY A 122 -10.27 1.25 -19.91
N ASN A 123 -11.22 2.08 -19.53
CA ASN A 123 -11.11 3.06 -18.44
C ASN A 123 -11.06 2.44 -17.02
N ALA A 124 -11.18 1.11 -16.88
CA ALA A 124 -11.14 0.44 -15.58
C ALA A 124 -9.73 -0.06 -15.27
N ASP A 125 -8.99 0.73 -14.50
CA ASP A 125 -7.70 0.33 -13.91
C ASP A 125 -7.90 -0.53 -12.63
N PRO A 126 -6.84 -1.15 -12.07
CA PRO A 126 -6.99 -2.03 -10.91
C PRO A 126 -7.55 -1.35 -9.65
N LEU A 127 -7.31 -0.05 -9.48
CA LEU A 127 -7.86 0.73 -8.37
C LEU A 127 -9.35 0.95 -8.56
N PHE A 128 -9.77 1.30 -9.78
CA PHE A 128 -11.16 1.48 -10.15
C PHE A 128 -11.93 0.17 -10.00
N PHE A 129 -11.37 -0.96 -10.46
CA PHE A 129 -11.92 -2.29 -10.23
C PHE A 129 -12.14 -2.55 -8.73
N SER A 130 -11.13 -2.30 -7.91
CA SER A 130 -11.22 -2.51 -6.45
C SER A 130 -12.32 -1.64 -5.83
N LYS A 131 -12.45 -0.38 -6.25
CA LYS A 131 -13.54 0.50 -5.83
C LYS A 131 -14.91 0.04 -6.28
N ARG A 132 -15.03 -0.68 -7.41
CA ARG A 132 -16.31 -1.27 -7.84
C ARG A 132 -16.72 -2.44 -6.96
N MET A 133 -15.75 -3.22 -6.47
CA MET A 133 -16.00 -4.34 -5.55
C MET A 133 -16.59 -3.89 -4.21
N VAL A 134 -16.38 -2.63 -3.80
CA VAL A 134 -17.03 -2.01 -2.62
C VAL A 134 -18.56 -2.10 -2.66
N ASN A 135 -19.15 -2.17 -3.85
CA ASN A 135 -20.61 -2.31 -3.98
C ASN A 135 -21.14 -3.66 -3.48
N VAL A 136 -20.27 -4.66 -3.35
CA VAL A 136 -20.58 -5.99 -2.81
C VAL A 136 -19.93 -6.17 -1.43
N PHE A 137 -18.74 -5.61 -1.25
CA PHE A 137 -17.94 -5.72 -0.03
C PHE A 137 -17.63 -4.31 0.52
N PRO A 138 -18.57 -3.66 1.24
CA PRO A 138 -18.41 -2.29 1.70
C PRO A 138 -17.18 -2.04 2.55
N GLU A 139 -16.70 -3.07 3.26
CA GLU A 139 -15.52 -3.01 4.10
C GLU A 139 -14.28 -2.62 3.31
N LEU A 140 -14.16 -3.06 2.04
CA LEU A 140 -13.04 -2.78 1.12
C LEU A 140 -12.67 -1.29 1.01
N LYS A 141 -13.57 -0.37 1.39
CA LYS A 141 -13.28 1.07 1.45
C LYS A 141 -12.06 1.36 2.31
N TYR A 142 -11.96 0.71 3.47
CA TYR A 142 -10.86 0.95 4.41
C TYR A 142 -9.56 0.38 3.87
N GLU A 143 -9.56 -0.86 3.39
CA GLU A 143 -8.37 -1.51 2.85
C GLU A 143 -7.88 -0.80 1.58
N ILE A 144 -8.79 -0.32 0.71
CA ILE A 144 -8.41 0.47 -0.46
C ILE A 144 -7.73 1.77 -0.02
N LYS A 145 -8.29 2.48 0.96
CA LYS A 145 -7.72 3.73 1.46
C LYS A 145 -6.34 3.49 2.06
N ASP A 146 -6.18 2.44 2.86
CA ASP A 146 -4.90 2.04 3.44
C ASP A 146 -3.86 1.70 2.34
N GLU A 147 -4.23 0.87 1.36
CA GLU A 147 -3.34 0.51 0.25
C GLU A 147 -2.95 1.75 -0.58
N GLN A 148 -3.87 2.70 -0.78
CA GLN A 148 -3.57 3.98 -1.45
C GLN A 148 -2.65 4.89 -0.64
N ASN A 149 -2.68 4.82 0.68
CA ASN A 149 -1.81 5.60 1.57
C ASN A 149 -0.41 4.98 1.66
N GLY A 150 -0.34 3.64 1.75
CA GLY A 150 0.91 2.89 1.88
C GLY A 150 1.69 2.75 0.57
N TYR A 151 1.00 2.68 -0.57
CA TYR A 151 1.62 2.28 -1.84
C TYR A 151 1.20 3.15 -3.04
N SER A 152 2.20 3.55 -3.82
CA SER A 152 2.04 4.21 -5.12
C SER A 152 3.05 3.60 -6.11
N PRO A 153 2.60 2.95 -7.21
CA PRO A 153 1.20 2.76 -7.63
C PRO A 153 0.44 1.73 -6.78
N PHE A 154 -0.90 1.78 -6.83
CA PHE A 154 -1.79 0.81 -6.19
C PHE A 154 -1.45 -0.62 -6.63
N ARG A 155 -1.16 -1.53 -5.69
CA ARG A 155 -0.70 -2.89 -6.01
C ARG A 155 -1.89 -3.83 -6.21
N GLY A 156 -2.63 -3.64 -7.30
CA GLY A 156 -3.88 -4.36 -7.57
C GLY A 156 -3.82 -5.89 -7.42
N VAL A 157 -2.73 -6.54 -7.86
CA VAL A 157 -2.54 -7.98 -7.68
C VAL A 157 -2.42 -8.37 -6.20
N THR A 158 -1.62 -7.61 -5.43
CA THR A 158 -1.41 -7.89 -3.99
C THR A 158 -2.69 -7.62 -3.22
N PHE A 159 -3.33 -6.49 -3.51
CA PHE A 159 -4.61 -6.11 -2.92
C PHE A 159 -5.70 -7.15 -3.18
N ALA A 160 -5.85 -7.59 -4.44
CA ALA A 160 -6.85 -8.59 -4.80
C ALA A 160 -6.61 -9.93 -4.08
N ARG A 161 -5.36 -10.39 -3.99
CA ARG A 161 -5.02 -11.62 -3.25
C ARG A 161 -5.32 -11.50 -1.75
N LYS A 162 -4.94 -10.38 -1.14
CA LYS A 162 -5.05 -10.19 0.31
C LYS A 162 -6.49 -9.97 0.76
N PHE A 163 -7.27 -9.18 0.01
CA PHE A 163 -8.56 -8.67 0.48
C PHE A 163 -9.75 -9.10 -0.37
N ILE A 164 -9.63 -9.14 -1.71
CA ILE A 164 -10.77 -9.48 -2.57
C ILE A 164 -11.02 -11.00 -2.60
N VAL A 165 -9.98 -11.80 -2.83
CA VAL A 165 -10.10 -13.27 -2.97
C VAL A 165 -10.78 -13.92 -1.75
N PRO A 166 -10.36 -13.64 -0.50
CA PRO A 166 -11.02 -14.26 0.67
C PRO A 166 -12.52 -13.94 0.74
N LYS A 167 -12.89 -12.69 0.41
CA LYS A 167 -14.28 -12.23 0.43
C LYS A 167 -15.12 -12.88 -0.67
N VAL A 168 -14.54 -13.05 -1.86
CA VAL A 168 -15.16 -13.78 -2.97
C VAL A 168 -15.45 -15.23 -2.58
N ASN A 169 -14.48 -15.93 -1.99
CA ASN A 169 -14.66 -17.32 -1.56
C ASN A 169 -15.67 -17.45 -0.42
N ALA A 170 -15.67 -16.52 0.53
CA ALA A 170 -16.68 -16.45 1.58
C ALA A 170 -18.09 -16.25 0.99
N LEU A 171 -18.24 -15.31 0.06
CA LEU A 171 -19.53 -15.04 -0.60
C LEU A 171 -20.02 -16.23 -1.41
N LEU A 172 -19.15 -16.95 -2.12
CA LEU A 172 -19.56 -18.12 -2.88
C LEU A 172 -20.02 -19.26 -1.97
N SER A 173 -19.37 -19.41 -0.82
CA SER A 173 -19.64 -20.49 0.14
C SER A 173 -20.92 -20.29 0.95
N SER A 174 -21.18 -19.09 1.47
CA SER A 174 -22.31 -18.82 2.38
C SER A 174 -23.19 -17.63 1.99
N GLY A 175 -22.83 -16.90 0.93
CA GLY A 175 -23.56 -15.72 0.48
C GLY A 175 -24.85 -16.02 -0.28
N ASN A 176 -25.70 -15.00 -0.37
CA ASN A 176 -26.96 -15.07 -1.12
C ASN A 176 -26.73 -14.94 -2.65
N VAL A 177 -27.70 -15.42 -3.43
CA VAL A 177 -27.62 -15.45 -4.90
C VAL A 177 -27.56 -14.05 -5.51
N ALA A 178 -28.21 -13.05 -4.89
CA ALA A 178 -28.27 -11.69 -5.40
C ALA A 178 -26.90 -10.99 -5.35
N ASP A 179 -26.17 -11.14 -4.25
CA ASP A 179 -24.83 -10.56 -4.09
C ASP A 179 -23.81 -11.27 -4.98
N ILE A 180 -23.94 -12.59 -5.15
CA ILE A 180 -23.12 -13.34 -6.11
C ILE A 180 -23.39 -12.85 -7.54
N GLN A 181 -24.66 -12.60 -7.90
CA GLN A 181 -25.00 -12.05 -9.21
C GLN A 181 -24.43 -10.63 -9.39
N LYS A 182 -24.53 -9.79 -8.36
CA LYS A 182 -23.98 -8.43 -8.38
C LYS A 182 -22.46 -8.44 -8.56
N MET A 183 -21.77 -9.33 -7.86
CA MET A 183 -20.33 -9.55 -8.01
C MET A 183 -19.99 -10.02 -9.43
N ALA A 184 -20.69 -11.03 -9.95
CA ALA A 184 -20.47 -11.55 -11.29
C ALA A 184 -20.64 -10.45 -12.36
N ASN A 185 -21.68 -9.62 -12.24
CA ASN A 185 -21.91 -8.49 -13.13
C ASN A 185 -20.75 -7.46 -13.07
N ILE A 186 -20.22 -7.19 -11.87
CA ILE A 186 -19.05 -6.30 -11.71
C ILE A 186 -17.83 -6.93 -12.39
N LEU A 187 -17.53 -8.21 -12.14
CA LEU A 187 -16.39 -8.90 -12.74
C LEU A 187 -16.46 -8.86 -14.28
N SER A 188 -17.62 -9.16 -14.87
CA SER A 188 -17.82 -9.09 -16.31
C SER A 188 -17.68 -7.68 -16.88
N ALA A 189 -18.30 -6.68 -16.25
CA ALA A 189 -18.21 -5.30 -16.71
C ALA A 189 -16.77 -4.77 -16.64
N GLN A 190 -16.06 -5.06 -15.55
CA GLN A 190 -14.69 -4.60 -15.35
C GLN A 190 -13.67 -5.39 -16.19
N TYR A 191 -13.95 -6.63 -16.54
CA TYR A 191 -13.13 -7.36 -17.51
C TYR A 191 -13.26 -6.73 -18.91
N ASN A 192 -14.48 -6.47 -19.37
CA ASN A 192 -14.71 -5.90 -20.71
C ASN A 192 -14.12 -4.49 -20.83
N ALA A 193 -14.36 -3.64 -19.84
CA ALA A 193 -13.89 -2.25 -19.83
C ALA A 193 -12.50 -2.06 -19.19
N GLY A 194 -11.82 -3.13 -18.79
CA GLY A 194 -10.56 -3.07 -18.06
C GLY A 194 -9.33 -3.02 -18.95
N ASP A 195 -8.26 -2.43 -18.42
CA ASP A 195 -6.92 -2.55 -18.98
C ASP A 195 -6.37 -3.98 -18.82
N LEU A 196 -5.22 -4.27 -19.45
CA LEU A 196 -4.60 -5.60 -19.38
C LEU A 196 -4.34 -6.06 -17.93
N ASP A 197 -3.94 -5.14 -17.05
CA ASP A 197 -3.67 -5.44 -15.64
C ASP A 197 -4.96 -5.87 -14.92
N THR A 198 -6.07 -5.15 -15.13
CA THR A 198 -7.39 -5.45 -14.55
C THR A 198 -7.95 -6.76 -15.08
N ARG A 199 -7.89 -6.98 -16.39
CA ARG A 199 -8.30 -8.25 -17.02
C ARG A 199 -7.51 -9.44 -16.46
N SER A 200 -6.21 -9.25 -16.26
CA SER A 200 -5.32 -10.27 -15.69
C SER A 200 -5.61 -10.50 -14.20
N ILE A 201 -5.89 -9.46 -13.41
CA ILE A 201 -6.28 -9.61 -12.01
C ILE A 201 -7.58 -10.41 -11.88
N ILE A 202 -8.61 -10.07 -12.67
CA ILE A 202 -9.89 -10.77 -12.63
C ILE A 202 -9.68 -12.26 -12.96
N THR A 203 -9.03 -12.57 -14.08
CA THR A 203 -8.89 -13.96 -14.56
C THR A 203 -7.86 -14.79 -13.79
N MET A 204 -6.64 -14.25 -13.59
CA MET A 204 -5.50 -15.00 -13.05
C MET A 204 -5.39 -14.93 -11.53
N VAL A 205 -6.00 -13.93 -10.89
CA VAL A 205 -5.96 -13.76 -9.44
C VAL A 205 -7.29 -14.12 -8.82
N VAL A 206 -8.38 -13.46 -9.20
CA VAL A 206 -9.68 -13.66 -8.54
C VAL A 206 -10.28 -15.01 -8.93
N LEU A 207 -10.59 -15.21 -10.20
CA LEU A 207 -11.28 -16.42 -10.67
C LEU A 207 -10.43 -17.70 -10.50
N ASN A 208 -9.12 -17.59 -10.70
CA ASN A 208 -8.20 -18.71 -10.49
C ASN A 208 -7.95 -19.06 -9.01
N SER A 209 -8.39 -18.24 -8.06
CA SER A 209 -8.27 -18.53 -6.62
C SER A 209 -9.58 -19.01 -5.99
N ILE A 210 -10.56 -19.41 -6.81
CA ILE A 210 -11.78 -20.04 -6.30
C ILE A 210 -11.43 -21.44 -5.77
N ASP A 211 -11.89 -21.73 -4.55
CA ASP A 211 -11.39 -22.84 -3.73
C ASP A 211 -11.84 -24.22 -4.22
N ASN A 212 -13.07 -24.35 -4.74
CA ASN A 212 -13.65 -25.63 -5.12
C ASN A 212 -14.49 -25.53 -6.42
N GLU A 213 -14.64 -26.66 -7.10
CA GLU A 213 -15.33 -26.76 -8.40
C GLU A 213 -16.81 -26.38 -8.32
N GLN A 214 -17.49 -26.69 -7.21
CA GLN A 214 -18.88 -26.31 -6.99
C GLN A 214 -19.07 -24.78 -6.97
N ASN A 215 -18.18 -24.05 -6.29
CA ASN A 215 -18.17 -22.59 -6.28
C ASN A 215 -17.78 -22.02 -7.65
N GLU A 216 -16.92 -22.72 -8.38
CA GLU A 216 -16.58 -22.33 -9.75
C GLU A 216 -17.80 -22.43 -10.68
N GLU A 217 -18.55 -23.53 -10.65
CA GLU A 217 -19.77 -23.74 -11.42
C GLU A 217 -20.86 -22.71 -11.05
N LYS A 218 -21.11 -22.52 -9.75
CA LYS A 218 -22.07 -21.54 -9.23
C LYS A 218 -21.82 -20.13 -9.73
N LEU A 219 -20.55 -19.72 -9.85
CA LEU A 219 -20.18 -18.41 -10.38
C LEU A 219 -20.26 -18.39 -11.91
N ARG A 220 -19.83 -19.46 -12.58
CA ARG A 220 -19.69 -19.52 -14.04
C ARG A 220 -20.99 -19.21 -14.77
N ASP A 221 -22.12 -19.70 -14.27
CA ASP A 221 -23.45 -19.47 -14.86
C ASP A 221 -23.90 -18.00 -14.82
N LYS A 222 -23.21 -17.16 -14.03
CA LYS A 222 -23.55 -15.76 -13.81
C LYS A 222 -22.63 -14.79 -14.53
N LEU A 223 -21.52 -15.29 -15.09
CA LEU A 223 -20.52 -14.48 -15.80
C LEU A 223 -20.89 -14.35 -17.28
N SER A 224 -20.45 -13.26 -17.90
CA SER A 224 -20.51 -13.08 -19.35
C SER A 224 -19.71 -14.15 -20.10
N GLU A 225 -20.17 -14.52 -21.29
CA GLU A 225 -19.52 -15.54 -22.14
C GLU A 225 -18.04 -15.25 -22.39
N ASP A 226 -17.69 -13.99 -22.65
CA ASP A 226 -16.31 -13.57 -22.88
C ASP A 226 -15.42 -13.81 -21.67
N LEU A 227 -15.94 -13.52 -20.47
CA LEU A 227 -15.19 -13.73 -19.23
C LEU A 227 -15.09 -15.23 -18.90
N VAL A 228 -16.13 -16.02 -19.14
CA VAL A 228 -16.07 -17.48 -18.99
C VAL A 228 -15.00 -18.06 -19.92
N ARG A 229 -14.97 -17.65 -21.19
CA ARG A 229 -13.95 -18.09 -22.15
C ARG A 229 -12.55 -17.70 -21.71
N ALA A 230 -12.36 -16.46 -21.25
CA ALA A 230 -11.07 -15.98 -20.75
C ALA A 230 -10.61 -16.76 -19.50
N TRP A 231 -11.52 -17.06 -18.59
CA TRP A 231 -11.24 -17.83 -17.39
C TRP A 231 -10.81 -19.26 -17.71
N GLN A 232 -11.42 -19.93 -18.70
CA GLN A 232 -10.97 -21.25 -19.14
C GLN A 232 -9.49 -21.27 -19.55
N PHE A 233 -9.05 -20.26 -20.31
CA PHE A 233 -7.63 -20.13 -20.66
C PHE A 233 -6.77 -19.80 -19.43
N GLY A 234 -7.30 -18.97 -18.52
CA GLY A 234 -6.66 -18.64 -17.25
C GLY A 234 -6.41 -19.85 -16.35
N LYS A 235 -7.32 -20.84 -16.30
CA LYS A 235 -7.19 -22.04 -15.46
C LYS A 235 -5.88 -22.80 -15.70
N GLY A 236 -5.37 -22.79 -16.93
CA GLY A 236 -4.09 -23.42 -17.28
C GLY A 236 -2.88 -22.88 -16.51
N PHE A 237 -3.01 -21.73 -15.85
CA PHE A 237 -1.98 -21.07 -15.05
C PHE A 237 -2.19 -21.21 -13.53
N LYS A 238 -3.28 -21.84 -13.06
CA LYS A 238 -3.53 -22.08 -11.63
C LYS A 238 -2.36 -22.86 -11.03
N GLY A 239 -1.76 -22.33 -9.96
CA GLY A 239 -0.59 -22.92 -9.29
C GLY A 239 0.74 -22.86 -10.04
N LYS A 240 0.82 -22.28 -11.25
CA LYS A 240 2.07 -22.22 -12.04
C LYS A 240 2.84 -20.92 -11.78
N LYS A 241 4.15 -21.04 -11.54
CA LYS A 241 5.08 -19.90 -11.51
C LYS A 241 5.59 -19.60 -12.91
N VAL A 242 4.99 -18.62 -13.58
CA VAL A 242 5.41 -18.19 -14.93
C VAL A 242 6.69 -17.36 -14.82
N LYS A 243 7.74 -17.75 -15.55
CA LYS A 243 8.97 -16.96 -15.63
C LYS A 243 8.71 -15.67 -16.40
N PRO A 244 9.19 -14.50 -15.95
CA PRO A 244 9.03 -13.26 -16.68
C PRO A 244 9.65 -13.37 -18.07
N GLU A 245 9.00 -12.78 -19.08
CA GLU A 245 9.55 -12.74 -20.43
C GLU A 245 10.90 -12.01 -20.40
N LYS A 246 11.93 -12.62 -20.98
CA LYS A 246 13.26 -12.02 -21.03
C LYS A 246 13.16 -10.68 -21.75
N PHE A 247 13.69 -9.62 -21.12
CA PHE A 247 13.77 -8.30 -21.73
C PHE A 247 14.52 -8.41 -23.08
N LYS A 248 13.80 -8.23 -24.19
CA LYS A 248 14.43 -8.14 -25.51
C LYS A 248 15.00 -6.72 -25.63
N PRO A 249 16.33 -6.53 -25.69
CA PRO A 249 16.89 -5.20 -25.90
C PRO A 249 16.33 -4.61 -27.20
N LYS A 250 16.00 -3.32 -27.19
CA LYS A 250 15.59 -2.62 -28.40
C LYS A 250 16.69 -2.77 -29.45
N LYS A 251 16.34 -3.28 -30.63
CA LYS A 251 17.28 -3.34 -31.76
C LYS A 251 17.70 -1.90 -32.07
N LYS A 252 19.02 -1.62 -32.06
CA LYS A 252 19.57 -0.32 -32.49
C LYS A 252 19.05 -0.03 -33.90
N THR A 253 18.60 1.19 -34.12
CA THR A 253 18.19 1.68 -35.43
C THR A 253 19.40 1.77 -36.37
N MET A 254 19.18 1.78 -37.68
CA MET A 254 20.26 1.87 -38.67
C MET A 254 21.08 3.17 -38.48
N ALA A 255 20.41 4.27 -38.11
CA ALA A 255 21.05 5.55 -37.78
C ALA A 255 22.01 5.44 -36.57
N GLU A 256 21.64 4.74 -35.50
CA GLU A 256 22.50 4.49 -34.33
C GLU A 256 23.68 3.56 -34.63
N ARG A 257 23.62 2.78 -35.73
CA ARG A 257 24.70 1.92 -36.19
C ARG A 257 25.71 2.67 -37.05
N LEU A 258 25.25 3.63 -37.86
CA LEU A 258 26.11 4.46 -38.70
C LEU A 258 26.87 5.52 -37.89
N ALA A 259 26.23 6.12 -36.87
CA ALA A 259 26.88 7.12 -36.01
C ALA A 259 28.05 6.58 -35.15
N GLY A 260 28.21 5.25 -35.05
CA GLY A 260 29.34 4.61 -34.37
C GLY A 260 30.49 4.22 -35.29
N ALA A 261 30.39 4.46 -36.60
CA ALA A 261 31.39 4.06 -37.59
C ALA A 261 32.41 5.16 -37.95
N ASP A 262 32.09 6.44 -37.71
CA ASP A 262 32.97 7.58 -38.05
C ASP A 262 33.98 7.96 -36.94
N GLY A 263 34.21 7.06 -35.99
CA GLY A 263 35.12 7.26 -34.87
C GLY A 263 36.15 6.14 -34.76
N LYS A 264 36.95 5.94 -35.80
CA LYS A 264 38.21 5.19 -35.73
C LYS A 264 39.20 5.67 -36.77
#